data_AF-A0A0F9EZX8-F1
#
_entry.id   AF-A0A0F9EZX8-F1
#
_cell.length_a   1.000
_cell.length_b   1.000
_cell.length_c   1.000
_cell.angle_alpha   90.00
_cell.angle_beta   90.00
_cell.angle_gamma   90.00
#
_symmetry.space_group_name_H-M   'P 1'
#
loop_
_entity.id
_entity.type
_entity.pdbx_description
1 polymer ?
#
loop_
_entity_poly.entity_id
_entity_poly.type
_entity_poly.pdbx_seq_one_letter_code
_entity_poly.pdbx_strand_id
1 'polypeptide(L)'
;MTSLPIHILPAGISYEFVNKVPVNKYLENLKTGFKAVGLLGNQEEILLYEDLTNWERGGAETYIAQGRLQTSLAQNIHFIAKAYVGMSPIREKVVEWTRRRQFLAENGICFPKLYGVYKGTIYEEYISHSVDEDRDVLSDELKLQVARIAGIVDSLGFTSLNFLGDIRFSIRSAQVYYVDFGFDLGEANSDMHSNLAFQQLKNAFSHDGKYESMVEAYEEVRLVKSTEKKMKAHSEL
;
A
#
# COMPACT_ATOMS: atom_id res chain seq x y z
N MET A 1 25.58 -24.84 19.13
CA MET A 1 25.37 -24.31 17.77
C MET A 1 24.57 -23.03 17.92
N THR A 2 25.17 -21.87 17.63
CA THR A 2 24.43 -20.61 17.57
C THR A 2 23.43 -20.72 16.43
N SER A 3 22.13 -20.69 16.74
CA SER A 3 21.08 -20.63 15.74
C SER A 3 21.37 -19.45 14.82
N LEU A 4 21.29 -19.67 13.50
CA LEU A 4 21.43 -18.57 12.56
C LEU A 4 20.35 -17.51 12.87
N PRO A 5 20.66 -16.21 12.76
CA PRO A 5 19.71 -15.12 13.02
C PRO A 5 18.62 -15.01 11.94
N ILE A 6 18.28 -16.10 11.26
CA ILE A 6 17.35 -16.14 10.14
C ILE A 6 16.32 -17.25 10.40
N HIS A 7 15.05 -16.90 10.35
CA HIS A 7 13.93 -17.83 10.29
C HIS A 7 13.34 -17.77 8.90
N ILE A 8 13.40 -18.90 8.18
CA ILE A 8 13.00 -19.00 6.77
C ILE A 8 11.86 -20.01 6.67
N LEU A 9 10.76 -19.60 6.05
CA LEU A 9 9.65 -20.48 5.75
C LEU A 9 9.85 -21.15 4.38
N PRO A 10 9.32 -22.38 4.18
CA PRO A 10 9.51 -23.12 2.92
C PRO A 10 9.04 -22.36 1.67
N ALA A 11 8.00 -21.55 1.81
CA ALA A 11 7.46 -20.69 0.76
C ALA A 11 7.30 -19.24 1.27
N GLY A 12 8.24 -18.74 2.07
CA GLY A 12 8.26 -17.34 2.50
C GLY A 12 8.85 -16.39 1.45
N ILE A 13 8.95 -15.10 1.79
CA ILE A 13 9.57 -14.07 0.94
C ILE A 13 11.00 -14.47 0.57
N SER A 14 11.75 -14.98 1.55
CA SER A 14 13.15 -15.37 1.38
C SER A 14 13.40 -16.33 0.23
N TYR A 15 12.39 -17.14 -0.14
CA TYR A 15 12.46 -18.09 -1.24
C TYR A 15 12.89 -17.42 -2.56
N GLU A 16 12.49 -16.18 -2.82
CA GLU A 16 12.90 -15.44 -4.02
C GLU A 16 14.42 -15.21 -4.12
N PHE A 17 15.10 -15.18 -2.97
CA PHE A 17 16.53 -14.89 -2.85
C PHE A 17 17.38 -16.13 -2.63
N VAL A 18 16.84 -17.14 -1.94
CA VAL A 18 17.63 -18.32 -1.50
C VAL A 18 17.27 -19.61 -2.22
N ASN A 19 16.26 -19.61 -3.12
CA ASN A 19 15.91 -20.81 -3.87
C ASN A 19 17.10 -21.34 -4.69
N LYS A 20 17.36 -22.64 -4.59
CA LYS A 20 18.50 -23.36 -5.20
C LYS A 20 19.88 -22.85 -4.74
N VAL A 21 19.95 -22.15 -3.61
CA VAL A 21 21.20 -21.73 -2.98
C VAL A 21 21.57 -22.74 -1.87
N PRO A 22 22.85 -23.06 -1.65
CA PRO A 22 23.27 -23.82 -0.46
C PRO A 22 22.98 -23.06 0.84
N VAL A 23 22.55 -23.76 1.91
CA VAL A 23 22.16 -23.14 3.20
C VAL A 23 23.24 -22.21 3.77
N ASN A 24 24.52 -22.58 3.64
CA ASN A 24 25.63 -21.75 4.11
C ASN A 24 25.81 -20.42 3.36
N LYS A 25 25.05 -20.20 2.27
CA LYS A 25 25.03 -18.95 1.50
C LYS A 25 23.71 -18.17 1.62
N TYR A 26 22.74 -18.64 2.42
CA TYR A 26 21.44 -17.97 2.57
C TYR A 26 21.58 -16.53 3.03
N LEU A 27 22.36 -16.29 4.09
CA LEU A 27 22.53 -14.94 4.65
C LEU A 27 23.11 -13.95 3.61
N GLU A 28 24.15 -14.35 2.88
CA GLU A 28 24.76 -13.51 1.84
C GLU A 28 23.79 -13.21 0.68
N ASN A 29 22.97 -14.19 0.29
CA ASN A 29 21.96 -13.98 -0.75
C ASN A 29 20.81 -13.09 -0.26
N LEU A 30 20.37 -13.24 0.99
CA LEU A 30 19.38 -12.35 1.60
C LEU A 30 19.90 -10.92 1.68
N LYS A 31 21.14 -10.71 2.14
CA LYS A 31 21.75 -9.37 2.14
C LYS A 31 21.77 -8.76 0.75
N THR A 32 22.21 -9.52 -0.25
CA THR A 32 22.25 -9.07 -1.65
C THR A 32 20.85 -8.69 -2.14
N GLY A 33 19.86 -9.55 -1.88
CA GLY A 33 18.45 -9.32 -2.24
C GLY A 33 17.86 -8.08 -1.57
N PHE A 34 17.98 -7.98 -0.24
CA PHE A 34 17.46 -6.85 0.53
C PHE A 34 18.14 -5.53 0.20
N LYS A 35 19.44 -5.54 -0.13
CA LYS A 35 20.12 -4.35 -0.67
C LYS A 35 19.54 -3.97 -2.04
N ALA A 36 19.31 -4.95 -2.92
CA ALA A 36 18.75 -4.70 -4.25
C ALA A 36 17.33 -4.11 -4.21
N VAL A 37 16.53 -4.45 -3.19
CA VAL A 37 15.16 -3.90 -3.00
C VAL A 37 15.08 -2.76 -2.00
N GLY A 38 16.21 -2.23 -1.52
CA GLY A 38 16.21 -1.08 -0.60
C GLY A 38 15.68 -1.36 0.81
N LEU A 39 15.53 -2.65 1.20
CA LEU A 39 15.23 -3.06 2.58
C LEU A 39 16.45 -3.00 3.50
N LEU A 40 17.66 -3.06 2.93
CA LEU A 40 18.91 -3.03 3.67
C LEU A 40 19.86 -2.00 3.03
N GLY A 41 20.45 -1.13 3.83
CA GLY A 41 21.47 -0.18 3.37
C GLY A 41 22.79 -0.85 2.99
N ASN A 42 23.62 -0.16 2.20
CA ASN A 42 24.90 -0.71 1.70
C ASN A 42 25.87 -1.12 2.83
N GLN A 43 25.86 -0.37 3.94
CA GLN A 43 26.70 -0.60 5.12
C GLN A 43 25.94 -1.31 6.26
N GLU A 44 24.68 -1.67 6.05
CA GLU A 44 23.87 -2.34 7.06
C GLU A 44 24.05 -3.86 6.99
N GLU A 45 23.91 -4.48 8.16
CA GLU A 45 23.94 -5.93 8.33
C GLU A 45 22.58 -6.42 8.84
N ILE A 46 22.25 -7.67 8.52
CA ILE A 46 21.06 -8.34 9.03
C ILE A 46 21.39 -8.87 10.44
N LEU A 47 20.73 -8.33 11.46
CA LEU A 47 20.81 -8.84 12.83
C LEU A 47 19.77 -9.92 13.12
N LEU A 48 18.58 -9.77 12.54
CA LEU A 48 17.51 -10.75 12.59
C LEU A 48 16.70 -10.68 11.31
N TYR A 49 16.34 -11.83 10.76
CA TYR A 49 15.37 -11.93 9.68
C TYR A 49 14.35 -13.02 9.98
N GLU A 50 13.09 -12.77 9.68
CA GLU A 50 12.00 -13.74 9.83
C GLU A 50 11.02 -13.61 8.65
N ASP A 51 10.79 -14.70 7.93
CA ASP A 51 9.57 -14.88 7.15
C ASP A 51 8.41 -15.07 8.13
N LEU A 52 7.44 -14.16 8.14
CA LEU A 52 6.28 -14.23 9.03
C LEU A 52 5.15 -15.08 8.45
N THR A 53 5.00 -15.07 7.12
CA THR A 53 3.99 -15.87 6.42
C THR A 53 4.56 -16.55 5.18
N ASN A 54 3.96 -17.66 4.78
CA ASN A 54 4.16 -18.17 3.43
C ASN A 54 3.43 -17.26 2.42
N TRP A 55 3.83 -17.36 1.14
CA TRP A 55 3.07 -16.81 0.04
C TRP A 55 1.65 -17.36 0.02
N GLU A 56 0.69 -16.46 0.08
CA GLU A 56 -0.73 -16.75 0.00
C GLU A 56 -1.42 -15.83 -1.00
N ARG A 57 -2.63 -16.21 -1.41
CA ARG A 57 -3.40 -15.41 -2.35
C ARG A 57 -3.94 -14.17 -1.62
N GLY A 58 -3.46 -12.99 -2.00
CA GLY A 58 -3.92 -11.72 -1.43
C GLY A 58 -5.12 -11.12 -2.18
N GLY A 59 -5.26 -11.42 -3.48
CA GLY A 59 -6.36 -10.92 -4.31
C GLY A 59 -6.44 -11.63 -5.65
N ALA A 60 -7.31 -11.19 -6.55
CA ALA A 60 -7.51 -11.84 -7.84
C ALA A 60 -6.24 -11.86 -8.73
N GLU A 61 -5.29 -10.94 -8.54
CA GLU A 61 -4.06 -10.87 -9.35
C GLU A 61 -2.77 -10.85 -8.51
N THR A 62 -2.85 -11.11 -7.21
CA THR A 62 -1.72 -10.87 -6.29
C THR A 62 -1.53 -12.03 -5.32
N TYR A 63 -0.27 -12.45 -5.16
CA TYR A 63 0.18 -13.20 -3.97
C TYR A 63 0.88 -12.25 -3.01
N ILE A 64 0.72 -12.51 -1.71
CA ILE A 64 1.36 -11.72 -0.66
C ILE A 64 2.10 -12.60 0.32
N ALA A 65 3.18 -12.08 0.90
CA ALA A 65 3.88 -12.66 2.03
C ALA A 65 4.45 -11.55 2.91
N GLN A 66 4.66 -11.82 4.19
CA GLN A 66 5.17 -10.86 5.16
C GLN A 66 6.52 -11.26 5.72
N GLY A 67 7.33 -10.26 6.07
CA GLY A 67 8.64 -10.45 6.65
C GLY A 67 8.97 -9.39 7.71
N ARG A 68 9.90 -9.75 8.59
CA ARG A 68 10.50 -8.84 9.56
C ARG A 68 12.01 -8.85 9.43
N LEU A 69 12.61 -7.66 9.46
CA LEU A 69 14.04 -7.45 9.37
C LEU A 69 14.49 -6.51 10.49
N GLN A 70 15.49 -6.92 11.26
CA GLN A 70 16.22 -6.06 12.17
C GLN A 70 17.63 -5.80 11.61
N THR A 71 18.01 -4.53 11.49
CA THR A 71 19.29 -4.13 10.91
C THR A 71 20.31 -3.69 11.98
N SER A 72 21.60 -3.64 11.61
CA SER A 72 22.67 -3.15 12.48
C SER A 72 22.53 -1.68 12.90
N LEU A 73 21.69 -0.90 12.20
CA LEU A 73 21.31 0.46 12.60
C LEU A 73 20.08 0.49 13.51
N ALA A 74 19.73 -0.64 14.14
CA ALA A 74 18.59 -0.80 15.04
C ALA A 74 17.23 -0.45 14.40
N GLN A 75 17.11 -0.53 13.07
CA GLN A 75 15.83 -0.41 12.41
C GLN A 75 15.07 -1.75 12.54
N ASN A 76 13.81 -1.67 12.94
CA ASN A 76 12.88 -2.80 12.92
C ASN A 76 11.89 -2.58 11.79
N ILE A 77 12.06 -3.34 10.71
CA ILE A 77 11.28 -3.23 9.49
C ILE A 77 10.29 -4.40 9.45
N HIS A 78 8.99 -4.09 9.43
CA HIS A 78 7.94 -5.05 9.09
C HIS A 78 7.44 -4.68 7.70
N PHE A 79 7.57 -5.61 6.76
CA PHE A 79 7.29 -5.36 5.36
C PHE A 79 6.42 -6.47 4.77
N ILE A 80 5.76 -6.14 3.67
CA ILE A 80 4.97 -7.04 2.85
C ILE A 80 5.55 -7.07 1.44
N ALA A 81 5.60 -8.26 0.86
CA ALA A 81 5.93 -8.49 -0.53
C ALA A 81 4.64 -8.81 -1.29
N LYS A 82 4.40 -8.14 -2.42
CA LYS A 82 3.22 -8.31 -3.28
C LYS A 82 3.69 -8.71 -4.68
N ALA A 83 3.41 -9.95 -5.08
CA ALA A 83 3.79 -10.50 -6.38
C ALA A 83 2.60 -10.51 -7.33
N TYR A 84 2.76 -9.92 -8.52
CA TYR A 84 1.74 -9.97 -9.57
C TYR A 84 1.70 -11.35 -10.24
N VAL A 85 0.51 -11.91 -10.40
CA VAL A 85 0.27 -13.23 -11.03
C VAL A 85 -0.82 -13.21 -12.10
N GLY A 86 -1.22 -12.03 -12.58
CA GLY A 86 -2.20 -11.90 -13.66
C GLY A 86 -1.61 -12.16 -15.06
N MET A 87 -2.45 -11.98 -16.07
CA MET A 87 -2.10 -12.31 -17.47
C MET A 87 -1.27 -11.25 -18.19
N SER A 88 -1.24 -10.02 -17.66
CA SER A 88 -0.50 -8.93 -18.30
C SER A 88 1.01 -9.10 -18.13
N PRO A 89 1.84 -8.51 -19.00
CA PRO A 89 3.28 -8.50 -18.80
C PRO A 89 3.64 -7.87 -17.44
N ILE A 90 4.33 -8.63 -16.57
CA ILE A 90 4.69 -8.23 -15.20
C ILE A 90 5.31 -6.83 -15.15
N ARG A 91 6.24 -6.53 -16.07
CA ARG A 91 6.93 -5.23 -16.10
C ARG A 91 5.98 -4.08 -16.36
N GLU A 92 5.04 -4.24 -17.30
CA GLU A 92 4.06 -3.21 -17.63
C GLU A 92 3.13 -2.97 -16.44
N LYS A 93 2.71 -4.05 -15.76
CA LYS A 93 1.83 -3.93 -14.60
C LYS A 93 2.48 -3.23 -13.41
N VAL A 94 3.75 -3.54 -13.12
CA VAL A 94 4.53 -2.82 -12.10
C VAL A 94 4.66 -1.33 -12.43
N VAL A 95 4.93 -1.00 -13.70
CA VAL A 95 5.03 0.40 -14.15
C VAL A 95 3.68 1.12 -14.01
N GLU A 96 2.59 0.46 -14.39
CA GLU A 96 1.22 0.96 -14.22
C GLU A 96 0.92 1.26 -12.74
N TRP A 97 1.14 0.30 -11.84
CA TRP A 97 0.92 0.46 -10.40
C TRP A 97 1.77 1.59 -9.81
N THR A 98 3.03 1.68 -10.22
CA THR A 98 3.94 2.77 -9.79
C THR A 98 3.44 4.13 -10.26
N ARG A 99 2.97 4.23 -11.51
CA ARG A 99 2.40 5.47 -12.06
C ARG A 99 1.12 5.88 -11.34
N ARG A 100 0.20 4.94 -11.10
CA ARG A 100 -1.06 5.21 -10.38
C ARG A 100 -0.78 5.69 -8.96
N ARG A 101 0.14 5.05 -8.26
CA ARG A 101 0.60 5.47 -6.94
C ARG A 101 1.15 6.89 -6.95
N GLN A 102 2.04 7.22 -7.90
CA GLN A 102 2.60 8.57 -8.03
C GLN A 102 1.51 9.62 -8.31
N PHE A 103 0.56 9.29 -9.20
CA PHE A 103 -0.55 10.18 -9.53
C PHE A 103 -1.45 10.47 -8.32
N LEU A 104 -1.77 9.46 -7.52
CA LEU A 104 -2.53 9.64 -6.28
C LEU A 104 -1.70 10.43 -5.22
N ALA A 105 -0.38 10.25 -5.18
CA ALA A 105 0.53 10.99 -4.29
C ALA A 105 0.53 12.49 -4.57
N GLU A 106 0.60 12.85 -5.85
CA GLU A 106 0.53 14.25 -6.32
C GLU A 106 -0.80 14.91 -5.96
N ASN A 107 -1.82 14.12 -5.63
CA ASN A 107 -3.12 14.59 -5.17
C ASN A 107 -3.32 14.48 -3.65
N GLY A 108 -2.27 14.20 -2.88
CA GLY A 108 -2.27 14.27 -1.42
C GLY A 108 -2.67 12.97 -0.71
N ILE A 109 -2.75 11.84 -1.41
CA ILE A 109 -2.97 10.54 -0.77
C ILE A 109 -1.63 9.98 -0.27
N CYS A 110 -1.63 9.45 0.97
CA CYS A 110 -0.48 8.77 1.54
C CYS A 110 -0.47 7.28 1.20
N PHE A 111 0.73 6.67 1.10
CA PHE A 111 0.92 5.24 0.83
C PHE A 111 1.98 4.65 1.76
N PRO A 112 1.95 3.34 2.02
CA PRO A 112 2.99 2.66 2.80
C PRO A 112 4.34 2.85 2.12
N LYS A 113 5.43 3.05 2.86
CA LYS A 113 6.75 3.26 2.25
C LYS A 113 7.10 2.15 1.24
N LEU A 114 7.42 2.54 0.00
CA LEU A 114 7.96 1.60 -1.00
C LEU A 114 9.45 1.41 -0.74
N TYR A 115 9.88 0.17 -0.51
CA TYR A 115 11.30 -0.16 -0.44
C TYR A 115 11.88 -0.35 -1.83
N GLY A 116 11.21 -1.15 -2.67
CA GLY A 116 11.68 -1.42 -4.02
C GLY A 116 10.85 -2.47 -4.75
N VAL A 117 11.30 -2.82 -5.95
CA VAL A 117 10.69 -3.84 -6.80
C VAL A 117 11.76 -4.81 -7.28
N TYR A 118 11.47 -6.11 -7.22
CA TYR A 118 12.36 -7.16 -7.72
C TYR A 118 11.57 -8.27 -8.38
N LYS A 119 11.91 -8.60 -9.64
CA LYS A 119 11.30 -9.69 -10.43
C LYS A 119 9.76 -9.69 -10.50
N GLY A 120 9.12 -8.52 -10.39
CA GLY A 120 7.66 -8.42 -10.38
C GLY A 120 7.01 -8.40 -9.00
N THR A 121 7.83 -8.46 -7.96
CA THR A 121 7.40 -8.36 -6.57
C THR A 121 7.68 -6.96 -6.04
N ILE A 122 6.65 -6.32 -5.50
CA ILE A 122 6.74 -5.02 -4.83
C ILE A 122 6.96 -5.25 -3.33
N TYR A 123 7.92 -4.53 -2.76
CA TYR A 123 8.26 -4.58 -1.34
C TYR A 123 7.88 -3.26 -0.68
N GLU A 124 6.97 -3.30 0.28
CA GLU A 124 6.47 -2.10 0.95
C GLU A 124 6.31 -2.30 2.45
N GLU A 125 6.19 -1.20 3.17
CA GLU A 125 5.87 -1.19 4.59
C GLU A 125 4.55 -1.90 4.85
N TYR A 126 4.55 -2.78 5.86
CA TYR A 126 3.33 -3.43 6.29
C TYR A 126 2.54 -2.52 7.23
N ILE A 127 1.30 -2.22 6.87
CA ILE A 127 0.36 -1.49 7.71
C ILE A 127 -0.68 -2.48 8.22
N SER A 128 -0.71 -2.67 9.54
CA SER A 128 -1.43 -3.80 10.15
C SER A 128 -2.94 -3.66 10.18
N HIS A 129 -3.48 -2.45 10.25
CA HIS A 129 -4.92 -2.26 10.48
C HIS A 129 -5.67 -1.95 9.19
N SER A 130 -6.81 -2.62 9.02
CA SER A 130 -7.76 -2.40 7.92
C SER A 130 -8.85 -1.45 8.35
N VAL A 131 -9.21 -0.46 7.52
CA VAL A 131 -10.39 0.36 7.85
C VAL A 131 -11.67 -0.48 7.78
N ASP A 132 -11.75 -1.43 6.86
CA ASP A 132 -12.94 -2.29 6.71
C ASP A 132 -13.15 -3.21 7.92
N GLU A 133 -12.07 -3.78 8.45
CA GLU A 133 -12.12 -4.76 9.55
C GLU A 133 -12.04 -4.10 10.94
N ASP A 134 -11.24 -3.03 11.08
CA ASP A 134 -10.91 -2.38 12.36
C ASP A 134 -11.62 -1.01 12.52
N ARG A 135 -12.75 -0.79 11.85
CA ARG A 135 -13.44 0.53 11.82
C ARG A 135 -13.75 1.11 13.21
N ASP A 136 -14.04 0.24 14.18
CA ASP A 136 -14.50 0.64 15.52
C ASP A 136 -13.36 1.23 16.38
N VAL A 137 -12.10 1.01 15.99
CA VAL A 137 -10.93 1.58 16.69
C VAL A 137 -10.36 2.83 16.02
N LEU A 138 -10.95 3.28 14.89
CA LEU A 138 -10.52 4.52 14.24
C LEU A 138 -10.80 5.72 15.14
N SER A 139 -9.77 6.55 15.34
CA SER A 139 -9.95 7.88 15.92
C SER A 139 -10.72 8.79 14.95
N ASP A 140 -11.34 9.83 15.49
CA ASP A 140 -12.04 10.85 14.69
C ASP A 140 -11.13 11.44 13.59
N GLU A 141 -9.85 11.68 13.92
CA GLU A 141 -8.87 12.21 12.97
C GLU A 141 -8.64 11.26 11.79
N LEU A 142 -8.48 9.96 12.05
CA LEU A 142 -8.32 8.95 11.00
C LEU A 142 -9.58 8.85 10.14
N LYS A 143 -10.78 8.93 10.74
CA LYS A 143 -12.04 8.95 9.98
C LYS A 143 -12.11 10.12 9.00
N LEU A 144 -11.69 11.31 9.42
CA LEU A 144 -11.62 12.48 8.52
C LEU A 144 -10.60 12.27 7.39
N GLN A 145 -9.46 11.63 7.66
CA GLN A 145 -8.49 11.29 6.61
C GLN A 145 -9.08 10.29 5.60
N VAL A 146 -9.79 9.25 6.05
CA VAL A 146 -10.51 8.31 5.15
C VAL A 146 -11.47 9.07 4.24
N ALA A 147 -12.23 10.01 4.79
CA ALA A 147 -13.18 10.81 4.03
C ALA A 147 -12.51 11.71 2.98
N ARG A 148 -11.38 12.32 3.32
CA ARG A 148 -10.58 13.12 2.36
C ARG A 148 -10.05 12.25 1.23
N ILE A 149 -9.53 11.04 1.53
CA ILE A 149 -9.07 10.11 0.49
C ILE A 149 -10.23 9.72 -0.44
N ALA A 150 -11.42 9.44 0.10
CA ALA A 150 -12.61 9.17 -0.72
C ALA A 150 -12.93 10.34 -1.65
N GLY A 151 -12.86 11.58 -1.14
CA GLY A 151 -13.07 12.80 -1.91
C GLY A 151 -12.06 12.95 -3.05
N ILE A 152 -10.78 12.65 -2.80
CA ILE A 152 -9.74 12.66 -3.82
C ILE A 152 -10.03 11.61 -4.89
N VAL A 153 -10.25 10.35 -4.50
CA VAL A 153 -10.50 9.23 -5.42
C VAL A 153 -11.70 9.52 -6.32
N ASP A 154 -12.83 9.93 -5.75
CA ASP A 154 -14.04 10.23 -6.51
C ASP A 154 -13.89 11.48 -7.39
N SER A 155 -13.16 12.51 -6.93
CA SER A 155 -12.90 13.74 -7.71
C SER A 155 -11.99 13.53 -8.92
N LEU A 156 -11.08 12.55 -8.84
CA LEU A 156 -10.23 12.12 -9.95
C LEU A 156 -10.98 11.18 -10.91
N GLY A 157 -12.22 10.80 -10.57
CA GLY A 157 -13.10 9.97 -11.38
C GLY A 157 -12.76 8.48 -11.38
N PHE A 158 -12.05 8.00 -10.36
CA PHE A 158 -11.80 6.57 -10.19
C PHE A 158 -13.09 5.83 -9.83
N THR A 159 -13.23 4.61 -10.34
CA THR A 159 -14.36 3.72 -10.04
C THR A 159 -13.94 2.65 -9.04
N SER A 160 -13.55 3.09 -7.84
CA SER A 160 -13.07 2.17 -6.79
C SER A 160 -14.16 1.19 -6.36
N LEU A 161 -13.94 -0.10 -6.61
CA LEU A 161 -14.88 -1.18 -6.28
C LEU A 161 -14.80 -1.56 -4.80
N ASN A 162 -13.61 -1.51 -4.20
CA ASN A 162 -13.37 -1.95 -2.81
C ASN A 162 -12.64 -0.87 -1.98
N PHE A 163 -13.10 0.38 -2.06
CA PHE A 163 -12.45 1.53 -1.44
C PHE A 163 -12.01 1.26 0.00
N LEU A 164 -12.92 0.84 0.89
CA LEU A 164 -12.59 0.66 2.32
C LEU A 164 -11.62 -0.51 2.56
N GLY A 165 -11.70 -1.59 1.78
CA GLY A 165 -10.77 -2.71 1.86
C GLY A 165 -9.34 -2.35 1.42
N ASP A 166 -9.21 -1.30 0.61
CA ASP A 166 -7.93 -0.78 0.12
C ASP A 166 -7.35 0.34 1.03
N ILE A 167 -8.04 0.68 2.13
CA ILE A 167 -7.55 1.63 3.11
C ILE A 167 -6.98 0.90 4.34
N ARG A 168 -5.73 1.24 4.67
CA ARG A 168 -5.06 0.82 5.90
C ARG A 168 -4.73 2.01 6.77
N PHE A 169 -4.51 1.80 8.07
CA PHE A 169 -4.08 2.87 8.96
C PHE A 169 -3.06 2.40 10.01
N SER A 170 -2.29 3.37 10.52
CA SER A 170 -1.34 3.15 11.61
C SER A 170 -1.72 4.03 12.78
N ILE A 171 -2.01 3.39 13.92
CA ILE A 171 -2.25 4.08 15.19
C ILE A 171 -0.99 4.83 15.63
N ARG A 172 0.19 4.24 15.38
CA ARG A 172 1.48 4.82 15.79
C ARG A 172 1.79 6.13 15.06
N SER A 173 1.50 6.20 13.76
CA SER A 173 1.75 7.41 12.96
C SER A 173 0.52 8.30 12.79
N ALA A 174 -0.64 7.91 13.34
CA ALA A 174 -1.92 8.58 13.15
C ALA A 174 -2.22 8.90 11.67
N GLN A 175 -1.89 7.95 10.78
CA GLN A 175 -1.96 8.14 9.33
C GLN A 175 -2.78 7.04 8.65
N VAL A 176 -3.58 7.47 7.67
CA VAL A 176 -4.31 6.59 6.75
C VAL A 176 -3.54 6.46 5.43
N TYR A 177 -3.55 5.25 4.86
CA TYR A 177 -2.83 4.87 3.65
C TYR A 177 -3.76 4.15 2.67
N TYR A 178 -3.60 4.44 1.39
CA TYR A 178 -4.18 3.63 0.31
C TYR A 178 -3.19 2.53 -0.09
N VAL A 179 -3.61 1.28 -0.28
CA VAL A 179 -2.65 0.15 -0.41
C VAL A 179 -2.81 -0.73 -1.65
N ASP A 180 -3.87 -0.59 -2.44
CA ASP A 180 -4.07 -1.40 -3.65
C ASP A 180 -4.28 -0.54 -4.91
N PHE A 181 -3.32 -0.59 -5.84
CA PHE A 181 -3.36 0.16 -7.10
C PHE A 181 -3.82 -0.71 -8.29
N GLY A 182 -4.35 -1.88 -7.98
CA GLY A 182 -4.80 -2.91 -8.89
C GLY A 182 -6.04 -2.54 -9.70
N PHE A 183 -6.66 -3.56 -10.27
CA PHE A 183 -7.85 -3.40 -11.10
C PHE A 183 -9.01 -2.73 -10.35
N ASP A 184 -9.15 -3.01 -9.05
CA ASP A 184 -10.28 -2.53 -8.24
C ASP A 184 -10.32 -1.02 -8.06
N LEU A 185 -9.20 -0.31 -8.25
CA LEU A 185 -9.18 1.16 -8.28
C LEU A 185 -9.87 1.74 -9.53
N GLY A 186 -9.88 1.00 -10.64
CA GLY A 186 -10.32 1.49 -11.95
C GLY A 186 -9.33 2.46 -12.61
N GLU A 187 -9.80 3.20 -13.62
CA GLU A 187 -9.03 4.23 -14.32
C GLU A 187 -9.46 5.63 -13.88
N ALA A 188 -8.52 6.57 -13.85
CA ALA A 188 -8.84 7.97 -13.61
C ALA A 188 -9.58 8.54 -14.83
N ASN A 189 -10.75 9.13 -14.61
CA ASN A 189 -11.46 9.85 -15.65
C ASN A 189 -12.03 11.15 -15.09
N SER A 190 -11.27 12.24 -15.24
CA SER A 190 -11.65 13.53 -14.68
C SER A 190 -12.98 14.09 -15.21
N ASP A 191 -13.48 13.59 -16.34
CA ASP A 191 -14.76 14.00 -16.94
C ASP A 191 -15.95 13.22 -16.37
N MET A 192 -15.69 12.14 -15.64
CA MET A 192 -16.71 11.38 -14.93
C MET A 192 -16.77 11.79 -13.47
N HIS A 193 -17.99 11.94 -12.97
CA HIS A 193 -18.25 12.05 -11.54
C HIS A 193 -18.48 10.64 -10.98
N SER A 194 -17.53 10.17 -10.19
CA SER A 194 -17.73 9.01 -9.32
C SER A 194 -18.27 9.45 -7.96
N ASN A 195 -18.97 8.55 -7.29
CA ASN A 195 -19.32 8.70 -5.87
C ASN A 195 -19.20 7.34 -5.14
N LEU A 196 -18.47 6.38 -5.73
CA LEU A 196 -18.43 5.01 -5.23
C LEU A 196 -17.69 4.92 -3.91
N ALA A 197 -16.58 5.65 -3.75
CA ALA A 197 -15.87 5.71 -2.48
C ALA A 197 -16.76 6.35 -1.40
N PHE A 198 -17.48 7.42 -1.75
CA PHE A 198 -18.45 8.04 -0.84
C PHE A 198 -19.60 7.10 -0.44
N GLN A 199 -20.16 6.31 -1.37
CA GLN A 199 -21.22 5.35 -1.01
C GLN A 199 -20.71 4.30 -0.01
N GLN A 200 -19.48 3.82 -0.15
CA GLN A 200 -18.89 2.88 0.80
C GLN A 200 -18.69 3.54 2.18
N LEU A 201 -18.18 4.77 2.21
CA LEU A 201 -18.05 5.57 3.43
C LEU A 201 -19.40 5.75 4.13
N LYS A 202 -20.43 6.13 3.37
CA LYS A 202 -21.81 6.26 3.88
C LYS A 202 -22.32 4.96 4.48
N ASN A 203 -22.18 3.84 3.77
CA ASN A 203 -22.65 2.55 4.25
C ASN A 203 -21.95 2.10 5.53
N ALA A 204 -20.66 2.40 5.67
CA ALA A 204 -19.89 2.00 6.84
C ALA A 204 -20.08 2.92 8.05
N PHE A 205 -20.24 4.23 7.83
CA PHE A 205 -20.16 5.23 8.89
C PHE A 205 -21.45 6.03 9.13
N SER A 206 -22.58 5.76 8.46
CA SER A 206 -23.80 6.59 8.60
C SER A 206 -24.38 6.71 10.02
N HIS A 207 -24.03 5.79 10.91
CA HIS A 207 -24.46 5.78 12.30
C HIS A 207 -23.37 6.27 13.27
N ASP A 208 -22.21 6.66 12.74
CA ASP A 208 -21.10 7.19 13.52
C ASP A 208 -21.37 8.66 13.90
N GLY A 209 -21.07 9.04 15.13
CA GLY A 209 -21.25 10.42 15.61
C GLY A 209 -20.41 11.47 14.86
N LYS A 210 -19.40 11.03 14.08
CA LYS A 210 -18.56 11.89 13.24
C LYS A 210 -18.93 11.90 11.77
N TYR A 211 -19.99 11.19 11.38
CA TYR A 211 -20.37 11.04 9.98
C TYR A 211 -20.54 12.38 9.27
N GLU A 212 -21.25 13.35 9.86
CA GLU A 212 -21.43 14.68 9.25
C GLU A 212 -20.10 15.38 9.00
N SER A 213 -19.16 15.33 9.95
CA SER A 213 -17.81 15.90 9.76
C SER A 213 -17.02 15.16 8.68
N MET A 214 -17.24 13.85 8.50
CA MET A 214 -16.66 13.10 7.38
C MET A 214 -17.24 13.56 6.04
N VAL A 215 -18.55 13.77 5.95
CA VAL A 215 -19.20 14.30 4.74
C VAL A 215 -18.65 15.69 4.39
N GLU A 216 -18.50 16.56 5.37
CA GLU A 216 -17.89 17.89 5.19
C GLU A 216 -16.45 17.78 4.64
N ALA A 217 -15.62 16.92 5.25
CA ALA A 217 -14.24 16.71 4.80
C ALA A 217 -14.14 16.11 3.39
N TYR A 218 -15.08 15.24 3.01
CA TYR A 218 -15.19 14.70 1.66
C TYR A 218 -15.55 15.80 0.63
N GLU A 219 -16.58 16.60 0.91
CA GLU A 219 -17.04 17.65 -0.02
C GLU A 219 -16.03 18.80 -0.15
N GLU A 220 -15.32 19.16 0.93
CA GLU A 220 -14.25 20.16 0.90
C GLU A 220 -13.22 19.83 -0.19
N VAL A 221 -12.70 18.59 -0.19
CA VAL A 221 -11.69 18.16 -1.16
C VAL A 221 -12.26 18.14 -2.58
N ARG A 222 -13.48 17.64 -2.73
CA ARG A 222 -14.16 17.55 -4.03
C ARG A 222 -14.35 18.93 -4.68
N LEU A 223 -14.71 19.94 -3.89
CA LEU A 223 -14.89 21.32 -4.35
C LEU A 223 -13.57 21.97 -4.77
N VAL A 224 -12.50 21.78 -3.98
CA VAL A 224 -11.15 22.27 -4.31
C VAL A 224 -10.70 21.70 -5.65
N LYS A 225 -10.82 20.38 -5.84
CA LYS A 225 -10.39 19.70 -7.08
C LYS A 225 -11.21 20.12 -8.30
N SER A 226 -12.52 20.33 -8.14
CA SER A 226 -13.38 20.88 -9.20
C SER A 226 -12.95 22.29 -9.63
N THR A 227 -12.52 23.12 -8.68
CA THR A 227 -12.04 24.47 -8.93
C THR A 227 -10.70 24.48 -9.65
N GLU A 228 -9.74 23.65 -9.21
CA GLU A 228 -8.43 23.46 -9.86
C GLU A 228 -8.59 23.06 -11.33
N LYS A 229 -9.53 22.15 -11.63
CA LYS A 229 -9.82 21.71 -13.00
C LYS A 229 -10.31 22.86 -13.88
N LYS A 230 -11.23 23.68 -13.38
CA LYS A 230 -11.76 24.85 -14.10
C LYS A 230 -10.66 25.87 -14.40
N MET A 231 -9.75 26.11 -13.45
CA MET A 231 -8.64 27.06 -13.65
C MET A 231 -7.66 26.58 -14.72
N LYS A 232 -7.29 25.29 -14.72
CA LYS A 232 -6.40 24.73 -15.75
C LYS A 232 -7.00 24.83 -17.16
N ALA A 233 -8.30 24.53 -17.31
CA ALA A 233 -8.98 24.63 -18.59
C ALA A 233 -9.01 26.07 -19.17
N HIS A 234 -8.98 27.10 -18.32
CA HIS A 234 -8.94 28.49 -18.78
C HIS A 234 -7.52 28.98 -19.10
N SER A 235 -6.47 28.36 -18.55
CA SER A 235 -5.08 28.73 -18.85
C SER A 235 -4.54 28.14 -20.16
N GLU A 236 -5.25 27.18 -20.75
CA GLU A 236 -4.86 26.49 -22.00
C GLU A 236 -5.57 27.03 -23.26
N LEU A 237 -6.38 28.10 -23.11
CA LEU A 237 -7.07 28.84 -24.18
C LEU A 237 -6.39 30.19 -24.44
#